data_AF-A0A2V3II01-F1
#
_entry.id   AF-A0A2V3II01-F1
#
_cell.length_a   1.000
_cell.length_b   1.000
_cell.length_c   1.000
_cell.angle_alpha   90.00
_cell.angle_beta   90.00
_cell.angle_gamma   90.00
#
_symmetry.space_group_name_H-M   'P 1'
#
loop_
_entity.id
_entity.type
_entity.pdbx_description
1 polymer ?
#
loop_
_entity_poly.entity_id
_entity_poly.type
_entity_poly.pdbx_seq_one_letter_code
_entity_poly.pdbx_strand_id
1 'polypeptide(L)'
;MFTRALCTAAARRATTVANSNFYQLLGVTENFRIDSAQLAERFKSLQRQWHPDKYHNSPPADRQHAAHMSAVLNEAYATLRAPHKRAKHLLQIRTHEAAPPALDDVTLPPHFLMWVVEFRESIADARHDPARLRDLRDDVFARMKQCESELAAAFDHDDLGAATTHTAKLQYYRRMQQVIHDFS
;
A
#
# COMPACT_ATOMS: atom_id res chain seq x y z
N MET A 1 9.42 -54.98 21.36
CA MET A 1 10.11 -53.92 22.12
C MET A 1 11.41 -53.58 21.41
N PHE A 2 11.47 -52.50 20.64
CA PHE A 2 12.71 -51.76 20.31
C PHE A 2 12.35 -50.34 19.84
N THR A 3 13.17 -49.41 20.30
CA THR A 3 12.99 -47.95 20.34
C THR A 3 13.63 -47.27 19.13
N ARG A 4 13.00 -46.20 18.59
CA ARG A 4 13.63 -45.00 17.97
C ARG A 4 12.51 -44.12 17.39
N ALA A 5 12.23 -42.95 17.95
CA ALA A 5 12.96 -41.68 17.87
C ALA A 5 12.48 -40.80 16.71
N LEU A 6 11.84 -39.69 17.11
CA LEU A 6 11.99 -38.33 16.57
C LEU A 6 11.75 -38.13 15.06
N CYS A 7 10.69 -37.41 14.72
CA CYS A 7 10.89 -36.12 14.07
C CYS A 7 9.63 -35.25 14.18
N THR A 8 9.71 -34.30 15.11
CA THR A 8 8.78 -33.20 15.30
C THR A 8 8.82 -32.31 14.05
N ALA A 9 7.79 -32.39 13.21
CA ALA A 9 7.54 -31.36 12.21
C ALA A 9 7.04 -30.10 12.93
N ALA A 10 7.98 -29.36 13.51
CA ALA A 10 7.76 -27.99 13.91
C ALA A 10 7.51 -27.18 12.64
N ALA A 11 6.23 -27.11 12.26
CA ALA A 11 5.74 -26.18 11.27
C ALA A 11 6.18 -24.78 11.73
N ARG A 12 7.23 -24.27 11.10
CA ARG A 12 7.61 -22.86 11.15
C ARG A 12 6.37 -22.08 10.72
N ARG A 13 5.65 -21.52 11.71
CA ARG A 13 4.69 -20.46 11.46
C ARG A 13 5.48 -19.31 10.85
N ALA A 14 5.47 -19.23 9.53
CA ALA A 14 5.47 -17.94 8.87
C ALA A 14 4.27 -17.19 9.45
N THR A 15 4.52 -16.32 10.42
CA THR A 15 3.51 -15.36 10.86
C THR A 15 3.34 -14.41 9.69
N THR A 16 2.48 -14.78 8.76
CA THR A 16 2.06 -13.93 7.67
C THR A 16 1.43 -12.70 8.32
N VAL A 17 2.04 -11.54 8.16
CA VAL A 17 1.48 -10.20 8.46
C VAL A 17 0.27 -9.90 7.54
N ALA A 18 -0.33 -10.92 6.94
CA ALA A 18 -1.39 -10.81 5.93
C ALA A 18 -2.74 -10.37 6.52
N ASN A 19 -2.90 -10.35 7.84
CA ASN A 19 -4.17 -10.01 8.51
C ASN A 19 -4.05 -8.97 9.62
N SER A 20 -2.91 -8.31 9.77
CA SER A 20 -2.78 -7.25 10.79
C SER A 20 -3.44 -5.97 10.31
N ASN A 21 -4.44 -5.50 11.04
CA ASN A 21 -5.07 -4.23 10.74
C ASN A 21 -4.11 -3.07 11.10
N PHE A 22 -3.42 -2.54 10.09
CA PHE A 22 -2.45 -1.46 10.25
C PHE A 22 -3.02 -0.17 10.83
N TYR A 23 -4.33 0.09 10.67
CA TYR A 23 -4.98 1.24 11.31
C TYR A 23 -5.00 1.08 12.82
N GLN A 24 -5.39 -0.11 13.29
CA GLN A 24 -5.39 -0.46 14.71
C GLN A 24 -3.98 -0.44 15.29
N LEU A 25 -3.01 -1.00 14.56
CA LEU A 25 -1.60 -1.00 14.99
C LEU A 25 -1.05 0.41 15.20
N LEU A 26 -1.40 1.35 14.31
CA LEU A 26 -0.94 2.74 14.37
C LEU A 26 -1.87 3.64 15.21
N GLY A 27 -2.99 3.11 15.72
CA GLY A 27 -3.96 3.87 16.49
C GLY A 27 -4.60 5.02 15.72
N VAL A 28 -4.94 4.79 14.45
CA VAL A 28 -5.60 5.76 13.57
C VAL A 28 -6.95 5.21 13.08
N THR A 29 -7.87 6.08 12.71
CA THR A 29 -9.20 5.68 12.24
C THR A 29 -9.12 4.94 10.90
N GLU A 30 -9.91 3.87 10.77
CA GLU A 30 -10.06 3.03 9.58
C GLU A 30 -10.83 3.72 8.44
N ASN A 31 -10.24 4.79 7.90
CA ASN A 31 -10.78 5.54 6.77
C ASN A 31 -9.71 5.71 5.68
N PHE A 32 -10.13 5.78 4.42
CA PHE A 32 -9.25 6.17 3.33
C PHE A 32 -8.72 7.60 3.50
N ARG A 33 -9.55 8.54 3.99
CA ARG A 33 -9.09 9.88 4.38
C ARG A 33 -8.34 9.79 5.71
N ILE A 34 -7.02 9.94 5.66
CA ILE A 34 -6.14 9.97 6.83
C ILE A 34 -5.38 11.30 6.84
N ASP A 35 -5.33 11.94 8.00
CA ASP A 35 -4.41 13.04 8.26
C ASP A 35 -2.96 12.53 8.30
N SER A 36 -2.16 12.95 7.31
CA SER A 36 -0.75 12.56 7.20
C SER A 36 0.11 13.01 8.38
N ALA A 37 -0.23 14.14 9.02
CA ALA A 37 0.51 14.63 10.18
C ALA A 37 0.25 13.75 11.39
N GLN A 38 -1.02 13.44 11.67
CA GLN A 38 -1.42 12.51 12.73
C GLN A 38 -0.80 11.12 12.52
N LEU A 39 -0.85 10.59 11.29
CA LEU A 39 -0.24 9.31 10.94
C LEU A 39 1.26 9.29 11.24
N ALA A 40 1.99 10.34 10.83
CA ALA A 40 3.42 10.46 11.06
C ALA A 40 3.76 10.60 12.55
N GLU A 41 2.94 11.33 13.32
CA GLU A 41 3.11 11.48 14.77
C GLU A 41 2.94 10.13 15.49
N ARG A 42 1.86 9.39 15.17
CA ARG A 42 1.60 8.06 15.73
C ARG A 42 2.73 7.09 15.42
N PHE A 43 3.18 7.05 14.17
CA PHE A 43 4.32 6.24 13.75
C PHE A 43 5.58 6.59 14.54
N LYS A 44 5.97 7.88 14.64
CA LYS A 44 7.16 8.30 15.40
C LYS A 44 7.06 7.95 16.89
N SER A 45 5.87 8.06 17.48
CA SER A 45 5.64 7.69 18.88
C SER A 45 5.87 6.19 19.12
N LEU A 46 5.29 5.34 18.27
CA LEU A 46 5.44 3.88 18.36
C LEU A 46 6.87 3.44 18.01
N GLN A 47 7.49 4.06 17.00
CA GLN A 47 8.86 3.76 16.61
C GLN A 47 9.85 4.08 17.73
N ARG A 48 9.65 5.18 18.48
CA ARG A 48 10.45 5.48 19.69
C ARG A 48 10.24 4.46 20.82
N GLN A 49 9.11 3.78 20.86
CA GLN A 49 8.86 2.73 21.86
C GLN A 49 9.64 1.47 21.50
N TRP A 50 9.55 1.03 20.25
CA TRP A 50 10.07 -0.25 19.75
C TRP A 50 11.41 -0.17 18.99
N HIS A 51 12.09 0.97 19.00
CA HIS A 51 13.35 1.13 18.26
C HIS A 51 14.40 0.10 18.74
N PRO A 52 15.07 -0.64 17.84
CA PRO A 52 16.05 -1.67 18.22
C PRO A 52 17.15 -1.16 19.17
N ASP A 53 17.61 0.08 18.99
CA ASP A 53 18.65 0.69 19.83
C ASP A 53 18.28 0.73 21.33
N LYS A 54 16.99 0.86 21.66
CA LYS A 54 16.55 0.85 23.07
C LYS A 54 16.71 -0.51 23.73
N TYR A 55 16.75 -1.58 22.93
CA TYR A 55 16.81 -2.95 23.39
C TYR A 55 18.19 -3.57 23.20
N HIS A 56 19.22 -2.83 22.78
CA HIS A 56 20.55 -3.38 22.49
C HIS A 56 21.15 -4.19 23.66
N ASN A 57 20.86 -3.80 24.91
CA ASN A 57 21.29 -4.49 26.14
C ASN A 57 20.25 -5.49 26.70
N SER A 58 19.11 -5.68 26.03
CA SER A 58 18.06 -6.59 26.46
C SER A 58 18.34 -8.04 26.05
N PRO A 59 17.67 -9.02 26.69
CA PRO A 59 17.70 -10.42 26.27
C PRO A 59 17.48 -10.60 24.76
N PRO A 60 18.04 -11.66 24.14
CA PRO A 60 17.88 -11.90 22.70
C PRO A 60 16.42 -11.91 22.22
N ALA A 61 15.51 -12.47 23.03
CA ALA A 61 14.08 -12.51 22.72
C ALA A 61 13.47 -11.09 22.59
N ASP A 62 13.80 -10.20 23.52
CA ASP A 62 13.28 -8.82 23.53
C ASP A 62 13.84 -8.00 22.37
N ARG A 63 15.14 -8.18 22.05
CA ARG A 63 15.76 -7.57 20.88
C ARG A 63 15.08 -7.99 19.58
N GLN A 64 14.83 -9.29 19.43
CA GLN A 64 14.15 -9.82 18.26
C GLN A 64 12.71 -9.31 18.17
N HIS A 65 12.00 -9.23 19.30
CA HIS A 65 10.65 -8.71 19.34
C HIS A 65 10.59 -7.23 18.96
N ALA A 66 11.47 -6.39 19.52
CA ALA A 66 11.57 -4.97 19.17
C ALA A 66 11.90 -4.76 17.69
N ALA A 67 12.86 -5.53 17.16
CA ALA A 67 13.21 -5.47 15.73
C ALA A 67 12.03 -5.86 14.83
N HIS A 68 11.28 -6.90 15.20
CA HIS A 68 10.06 -7.30 14.50
C HIS A 68 9.00 -6.21 14.55
N MET A 69 8.68 -5.67 15.73
CA MET A 69 7.69 -4.60 15.88
C MET A 69 8.07 -3.35 15.08
N SER A 70 9.33 -2.93 15.12
CA SER A 70 9.86 -1.84 14.28
C SER A 70 9.64 -2.09 12.79
N ALA A 71 9.89 -3.32 12.30
CA ALA A 71 9.66 -3.68 10.91
C ALA A 71 8.16 -3.61 10.53
N VAL A 72 7.27 -4.14 11.37
CA VAL A 72 5.81 -4.11 11.14
C VAL A 72 5.29 -2.66 11.16
N LEU A 73 5.78 -1.81 12.07
CA LEU A 73 5.42 -0.39 12.13
C LEU A 73 5.83 0.37 10.86
N ASN A 74 7.02 0.08 10.32
CA ASN A 74 7.49 0.64 9.07
C ASN A 74 6.59 0.23 7.89
N GLU A 75 6.22 -1.04 7.82
CA GLU A 75 5.32 -1.57 6.79
C GLU A 75 3.93 -0.93 6.89
N ALA A 76 3.36 -0.86 8.09
CA ALA A 76 2.08 -0.22 8.34
C ALA A 76 2.10 1.25 7.92
N TYR A 77 3.14 2.00 8.32
CA TYR A 77 3.27 3.41 7.96
C TYR A 77 3.45 3.59 6.45
N ALA A 78 4.30 2.79 5.80
CA ALA A 78 4.48 2.84 4.35
C ALA A 78 3.20 2.51 3.58
N THR A 79 2.41 1.55 4.08
CA THR A 79 1.13 1.15 3.50
C THR A 79 0.08 2.24 3.65
N LEU A 80 -0.13 2.74 4.87
CA LEU A 80 -1.13 3.78 5.11
C LEU A 80 -0.70 5.13 4.53
N ARG A 81 0.60 5.44 4.38
CA ARG A 81 1.03 6.73 3.79
C ARG A 81 0.78 6.80 2.28
N ALA A 82 0.85 5.67 1.57
CA ALA A 82 0.69 5.63 0.12
C ALA A 82 -0.78 5.36 -0.27
N PRO A 83 -1.49 6.30 -0.93
CA PRO A 83 -2.94 6.15 -1.21
C PRO A 83 -3.33 4.86 -1.93
N HIS A 84 -2.55 4.40 -2.92
CA HIS A 84 -2.81 3.14 -3.63
C HIS A 84 -2.67 1.90 -2.72
N LYS A 85 -1.69 1.90 -1.81
CA LYS A 85 -1.50 0.81 -0.84
C LYS A 85 -2.58 0.87 0.25
N ARG A 86 -2.92 2.07 0.71
CA ARG A 86 -4.00 2.31 1.68
C ARG A 86 -5.34 1.82 1.16
N ALA A 87 -5.68 2.12 -0.10
CA ALA A 87 -6.93 1.66 -0.72
C ALA A 87 -6.99 0.13 -0.78
N LYS A 88 -5.90 -0.52 -1.24
CA LYS A 88 -5.76 -1.98 -1.25
C LYS A 88 -5.92 -2.59 0.14
N HIS A 89 -5.25 -2.03 1.15
CA HIS A 89 -5.33 -2.50 2.53
C HIS A 89 -6.74 -2.34 3.11
N LEU A 90 -7.40 -1.22 2.82
CA LEU A 90 -8.77 -0.99 3.27
C LEU A 90 -9.77 -1.95 2.60
N LEU A 91 -9.58 -2.25 1.31
CA LEU A 91 -10.37 -3.29 0.63
C LEU A 91 -10.19 -4.66 1.29
N GLN A 92 -8.96 -5.08 1.58
CA GLN A 92 -8.69 -6.35 2.28
C GLN A 92 -9.41 -6.44 3.63
N ILE A 93 -9.42 -5.33 4.40
CA ILE A 93 -10.14 -5.27 5.67
C ILE A 93 -11.65 -5.40 5.45
N ARG A 94 -12.22 -4.70 4.47
CA ARG A 94 -13.68 -4.64 4.21
C ARG A 94 -14.22 -5.92 3.57
N THR A 95 -13.47 -6.56 2.67
CA THR A 95 -13.90 -7.80 2.00
C THR A 95 -13.53 -9.06 2.77
N HIS A 96 -12.69 -8.94 3.81
CA HIS A 96 -12.08 -10.06 4.53
C HIS A 96 -11.27 -11.01 3.63
N GLU A 97 -10.83 -10.52 2.46
CA GLU A 97 -9.99 -11.27 1.54
C GLU A 97 -8.51 -11.02 1.82
N ALA A 98 -7.69 -12.05 1.59
CA ALA A 98 -6.24 -11.97 1.77
C ALA A 98 -5.60 -10.93 0.84
N ALA A 99 -6.20 -10.65 -0.31
CA ALA A 99 -5.77 -9.63 -1.27
C ALA A 99 -6.98 -9.16 -2.09
N PRO A 100 -7.02 -7.88 -2.52
CA PRO A 100 -7.96 -7.47 -3.56
C PRO A 100 -7.64 -8.20 -4.87
N PRO A 101 -8.61 -8.23 -5.81
CA PRO A 101 -8.40 -8.81 -7.13
C PRO A 101 -7.13 -8.26 -7.80
N ALA A 102 -6.46 -9.10 -8.59
CA ALA A 102 -5.33 -8.64 -9.37
C ALA A 102 -5.80 -7.59 -10.38
N LEU A 103 -4.88 -6.72 -10.80
CA LEU A 103 -5.22 -5.65 -11.76
C LEU A 103 -5.86 -6.17 -13.04
N ASP A 104 -5.43 -7.36 -13.49
CA ASP A 104 -5.93 -8.00 -14.71
C ASP A 104 -7.33 -8.62 -14.53
N ASP A 105 -7.75 -8.86 -13.28
CA ASP A 105 -9.07 -9.39 -12.93
C ASP A 105 -10.12 -8.28 -12.76
N VAL A 106 -9.69 -7.02 -12.65
CA VAL A 106 -10.60 -5.88 -12.47
C VAL A 106 -11.09 -5.39 -13.81
N THR A 107 -12.41 -5.46 -14.03
CA THR A 107 -13.03 -4.86 -15.22
C THR A 107 -12.96 -3.34 -15.14
N LEU A 108 -12.17 -2.74 -16.03
CA LEU A 108 -12.00 -1.29 -16.14
C LEU A 108 -12.88 -0.70 -17.25
N PRO A 109 -13.35 0.56 -17.10
CA PRO A 109 -14.15 1.20 -18.13
C PRO A 109 -13.39 1.31 -19.47
N PRO A 110 -14.03 1.07 -20.63
CA PRO A 110 -13.36 1.13 -21.94
C PRO A 110 -12.65 2.46 -22.23
N HIS A 111 -13.27 3.58 -21.83
CA HIS A 111 -12.66 4.91 -21.99
C HIS A 111 -11.36 5.08 -21.19
N PHE A 112 -11.25 4.40 -20.04
CA PHE A 112 -10.03 4.44 -19.25
C PHE A 112 -8.91 3.64 -19.91
N LEU A 113 -9.23 2.46 -20.46
CA LEU A 113 -8.27 1.63 -21.17
C LEU A 113 -7.76 2.34 -22.43
N MET A 114 -8.64 3.00 -23.17
CA MET A 114 -8.24 3.83 -24.32
C MET A 114 -7.25 4.92 -23.89
N TRP A 115 -7.59 5.66 -22.84
CA TRP A 115 -6.70 6.67 -22.28
C TRP A 115 -5.34 6.09 -21.86
N VAL A 116 -5.30 4.88 -21.28
CA VAL A 116 -4.03 4.23 -20.90
C VAL A 116 -3.12 3.98 -22.11
N VAL A 117 -3.71 3.60 -23.25
CA VAL A 117 -2.96 3.37 -24.50
C VAL A 117 -2.44 4.69 -25.04
N GLU A 118 -3.32 5.68 -25.24
CA GLU A 118 -2.96 7.01 -25.76
C GLU A 118 -1.89 7.70 -24.89
N PHE A 119 -2.00 7.55 -23.57
CA PHE A 119 -1.06 8.16 -22.63
C PHE A 119 0.34 7.53 -22.73
N ARG A 120 0.42 6.21 -22.94
CA ARG A 120 1.70 5.52 -23.15
C ARG A 120 2.39 5.96 -24.44
N GLU A 121 1.62 6.15 -25.51
CA GLU A 121 2.13 6.70 -26.77
C GLU A 121 2.64 8.12 -26.57
N SER A 122 1.88 8.96 -25.85
CA SER A 122 2.28 10.33 -25.52
C SER A 122 3.60 10.39 -24.74
N ILE A 123 3.83 9.48 -23.78
CA ILE A 123 5.12 9.37 -23.08
C ILE A 123 6.24 8.98 -24.06
N ALA A 124 5.99 8.02 -24.95
CA ALA A 124 6.98 7.54 -25.90
C ALA A 124 7.44 8.66 -26.86
N ASP A 125 6.50 9.48 -27.33
CA ASP A 125 6.78 10.63 -28.19
C ASP A 125 7.49 11.78 -27.44
N ALA A 126 7.27 11.90 -26.13
CA ALA A 126 7.84 12.95 -25.30
C ALA A 126 9.20 12.59 -24.67
N ARG A 127 9.79 11.42 -24.94
CA ARG A 127 11.04 10.94 -24.29
C ARG A 127 12.22 11.91 -24.32
N HIS A 128 12.28 12.79 -25.32
CA HIS A 128 13.34 13.78 -25.48
C HIS A 128 12.84 15.22 -25.34
N ASP A 129 11.62 15.40 -24.81
CA ASP A 129 10.98 16.69 -24.62
C ASP A 129 10.61 16.88 -23.13
N PRO A 130 11.50 17.50 -22.33
CA PRO A 130 11.26 17.72 -20.91
C PRO A 130 10.03 18.60 -20.62
N ALA A 131 9.62 19.47 -21.54
CA ALA A 131 8.43 20.28 -21.33
C ALA A 131 7.17 19.41 -21.41
N ARG A 132 7.06 18.60 -22.46
CA ARG A 132 5.93 17.66 -22.62
C ARG A 132 5.89 16.61 -21.51
N LEU A 133 7.04 16.11 -21.04
CA LEU A 133 7.08 15.18 -19.90
C LEU A 133 6.56 15.83 -18.60
N ARG A 134 6.84 17.12 -18.37
CA ARG A 134 6.27 17.86 -17.24
C ARG A 134 4.75 18.00 -17.36
N ASP A 135 4.24 18.34 -18.53
CA ASP A 135 2.80 18.46 -18.76
C ASP A 135 2.09 17.11 -18.51
N LEU A 136 2.63 16.01 -19.05
CA LEU A 136 2.11 14.65 -18.83
C LEU A 136 2.14 14.25 -17.34
N ARG A 137 3.20 14.63 -16.62
CA ARG A 137 3.30 14.39 -15.17
C ARG A 137 2.20 15.14 -14.42
N ASP A 138 1.98 16.39 -14.77
CA ASP A 138 1.00 17.25 -14.10
C ASP A 138 -0.44 16.75 -14.39
N ASP A 139 -0.71 16.28 -15.61
CA ASP A 139 -1.96 15.61 -15.99
C ASP A 139 -2.22 14.33 -15.16
N VAL A 140 -1.21 13.47 -15.02
CA VAL A 140 -1.32 12.25 -14.18
C VAL A 140 -1.55 12.62 -12.74
N PHE A 141 -0.87 13.65 -12.22
CA PHE A 141 -1.04 14.11 -10.85
C PHE A 141 -2.47 14.60 -10.60
N ALA A 142 -3.05 15.39 -11.51
CA ALA A 142 -4.44 15.84 -11.43
C ALA A 142 -5.42 14.65 -11.42
N ARG A 143 -5.22 13.68 -12.32
CA ARG A 143 -6.04 12.46 -12.37
C ARG A 143 -5.91 11.60 -11.13
N MET A 144 -4.73 11.50 -10.54
CA MET A 144 -4.52 10.82 -9.26
C MET A 144 -5.29 11.50 -8.14
N LYS A 145 -5.29 12.83 -8.08
CA LYS A 145 -6.04 13.59 -7.08
C LYS A 145 -7.55 13.41 -7.22
N GLN A 146 -8.06 13.43 -8.44
CA GLN A 146 -9.45 13.13 -8.71
C GLN A 146 -9.82 11.70 -8.28
N CYS A 147 -9.00 10.71 -8.65
CA CYS A 147 -9.19 9.31 -8.27
C CYS A 147 -9.12 9.09 -6.75
N GLU A 148 -8.24 9.80 -6.03
CA GLU A 148 -8.18 9.79 -4.57
C GLU A 148 -9.49 10.33 -3.96
N SER A 149 -10.09 11.37 -4.54
CA SER A 149 -11.39 11.89 -4.10
C SER A 149 -12.54 10.91 -4.35
N GLU A 150 -12.56 10.27 -5.52
CA GLU A 150 -13.53 9.24 -5.88
C GLU A 150 -13.42 8.01 -4.98
N LEU A 151 -12.19 7.57 -4.67
CA LEU A 151 -11.95 6.51 -3.69
C LEU A 151 -12.49 6.85 -2.32
N ALA A 152 -12.23 8.07 -1.84
CA ALA A 152 -12.75 8.50 -0.55
C ALA A 152 -14.27 8.44 -0.52
N ALA A 153 -14.93 8.94 -1.57
CA ALA A 153 -16.39 8.87 -1.69
C ALA A 153 -16.89 7.41 -1.77
N ALA A 154 -16.23 6.53 -2.52
CA ALA A 154 -16.61 5.12 -2.61
C ALA A 154 -16.55 4.43 -1.24
N PHE A 155 -15.48 4.66 -0.46
CA PHE A 155 -15.37 4.10 0.89
C PHE A 155 -16.35 4.70 1.90
N ASP A 156 -16.68 5.99 1.78
CA ASP A 156 -17.67 6.65 2.64
C ASP A 156 -19.08 6.05 2.42
N HIS A 157 -19.40 5.61 1.20
CA HIS A 157 -20.68 4.99 0.85
C HIS A 157 -20.65 3.45 0.88
N ASP A 158 -19.52 2.84 1.28
CA ASP A 158 -19.29 1.39 1.26
C ASP A 158 -19.48 0.73 -0.13
N ASP A 159 -19.27 1.49 -1.21
CA ASP A 159 -19.30 0.97 -2.58
C ASP A 159 -17.96 0.29 -2.90
N LEU A 160 -17.87 -0.99 -2.53
CA LEU A 160 -16.66 -1.80 -2.72
C LEU A 160 -16.36 -2.08 -4.19
N GLY A 161 -17.38 -2.08 -5.06
CA GLY A 161 -17.23 -2.22 -6.51
C GLY A 161 -16.49 -1.01 -7.09
N ALA A 162 -16.99 0.20 -6.84
CA ALA A 162 -16.34 1.43 -7.23
C ALA A 162 -14.95 1.55 -6.58
N ALA A 163 -14.81 1.25 -5.29
CA ALA A 163 -13.52 1.30 -4.61
C ALA A 163 -12.49 0.36 -5.26
N THR A 164 -12.89 -0.83 -5.68
CA THR A 164 -12.02 -1.77 -6.42
C THR A 164 -11.58 -1.18 -7.77
N THR A 165 -12.53 -0.65 -8.55
CA THR A 165 -12.24 -0.01 -9.84
C THR A 165 -11.30 1.19 -9.70
N HIS A 166 -11.56 2.10 -8.76
CA HIS A 166 -10.69 3.27 -8.55
C HIS A 166 -9.33 2.89 -7.97
N THR A 167 -9.25 1.83 -7.15
CA THR A 167 -7.97 1.29 -6.66
C THR A 167 -7.12 0.76 -7.82
N ALA A 168 -7.72 0.09 -8.79
CA ALA A 168 -7.05 -0.35 -10.00
C ALA A 168 -6.57 0.85 -10.83
N LYS A 169 -7.43 1.84 -11.10
CA LYS A 169 -7.06 3.08 -11.82
C LYS A 169 -5.87 3.79 -11.15
N LEU A 170 -5.88 3.91 -9.83
CA LEU A 170 -4.82 4.58 -9.08
C LEU A 170 -3.47 3.86 -9.21
N GLN A 171 -3.45 2.53 -9.33
CA GLN A 171 -2.23 1.77 -9.59
C GLN A 171 -1.69 2.02 -11.01
N TYR A 172 -2.56 2.14 -12.02
CA TYR A 172 -2.15 2.52 -13.37
C TYR A 172 -1.54 3.93 -13.40
N TYR A 173 -2.18 4.91 -12.77
CA TYR A 173 -1.63 6.26 -12.68
C TYR A 173 -0.26 6.28 -11.99
N ARG A 174 -0.09 5.53 -10.90
CA ARG A 174 1.21 5.38 -10.21
C ARG A 174 2.29 4.79 -11.11
N ARG A 175 1.96 3.76 -11.90
CA ARG A 175 2.89 3.18 -12.88
C ARG A 175 3.29 4.20 -13.93
N MET A 176 2.35 4.99 -14.44
CA MET A 176 2.64 6.05 -15.43
C MET A 176 3.53 7.15 -14.86
N GLN A 177 3.24 7.59 -13.63
CA GLN A 177 4.08 8.56 -12.92
C GLN A 177 5.53 8.06 -12.80
N GLN A 178 5.73 6.77 -12.47
CA GLN A 178 7.06 6.18 -12.40
C GLN A 178 7.76 6.18 -13.76
N VAL A 179 7.05 5.76 -14.82
CA VAL A 179 7.62 5.73 -16.17
C VAL A 179 8.04 7.14 -16.63
N ILE A 180 7.22 8.17 -16.38
CA ILE A 180 7.60 9.56 -16.72
C ILE A 180 8.84 10.01 -15.94
N HIS A 181 8.91 9.67 -14.65
CA HIS A 181 10.07 9.96 -13.82
C HIS A 181 11.35 9.30 -14.36
N ASP A 182 11.25 8.07 -14.89
CA ASP A 182 12.41 7.35 -15.45
C ASP A 182 12.93 7.98 -16.77
N PHE A 183 12.14 8.85 -17.43
CA PHE A 183 12.52 9.61 -18.62
C PHE A 183 12.88 11.08 -18.36
N SER A 184 12.68 11.57 -17.13
CA SER A 184 12.95 12.97 -16.73
C SER A 184 14.36 13.14 -16.18
#